data_AF-A0AAD9A1Q5-F1
#
_entry.id   AF-A0AAD9A1Q5-F1
#
_cell.length_a   1.000
_cell.length_b   1.000
_cell.length_c   1.000
_cell.angle_alpha   90.00
_cell.angle_beta   90.00
_cell.angle_gamma   90.00
#
_symmetry.space_group_name_H-M   'P 1'
#
loop_
_entity.id
_entity.type
_entity.pdbx_description
1 polymer ?
#
loop_
_entity_poly.entity_id
_entity_poly.type
_entity_poly.pdbx_seq_one_letter_code
_entity_poly.pdbx_strand_id
1 'polypeptide(L)'
;MSDISFRRHILVQSLIVMDFLLSLSSKVKEKLAGNAQNKSVIYVGQVLSDEDTKWATETKRVIVEKYLKHGTDGPYFSRVVETVLARDKNWIRWKSENCPSIELPPVSPETFLEAKKGSQRTATKKRLRSIPMGSLPLGFLEEGNEETAMQKLKAEERYSLPELEGFKRKIADDDFEIEMPTNNQTKAAAVESKASKSWRALRIASKTRLTLFDNIDDPDKIDAIFEEPVDADEADIAAEEAPNSDEMPADKRPIIISGPPGAGMASIFGLLAEKHPGSFTRVPQHTTRKAREGEVGGQHFHFVDAQAFNMMRDGDALLEFTTVGDVDYGTSRKAVETVVEGGKVPIMHMDSEAVQQVQDLGFAARFVLLLPPSNEVLEERLKKSGKHRDDVRNILSKSAPYFDTESNVKEGFDLVLTNEDLESTFKSFEGYIYSTQEEHVANGQAGDGDKPVADEAAEADADAPMTDVPSDVPQAEEPAQDKEAEVEGKADQSEEVKEAAS
;
A
#
# COMPACT_ATOMS: atom_id res chain seq x y z
N MET A 1 50.04 1.17 45.02
CA MET A 1 49.38 2.49 44.98
C MET A 1 48.21 2.44 44.00
N SER A 2 46.98 2.20 44.46
CA SER A 2 45.78 2.02 43.62
C SER A 2 45.16 3.34 43.11
N ASP A 3 45.58 4.49 43.64
CA ASP A 3 45.00 5.78 43.28
C ASP A 3 45.60 6.34 41.96
N ILE A 4 44.73 6.48 40.95
CA ILE A 4 45.07 7.03 39.63
C ILE A 4 45.32 8.54 39.71
N SER A 5 44.61 9.26 40.57
CA SER A 5 44.75 10.71 40.73
C SER A 5 46.11 11.05 41.32
N PHE A 6 46.53 10.35 42.37
CA PHE A 6 47.86 10.55 42.98
C PHE A 6 48.99 10.30 41.97
N ARG A 7 48.89 9.22 41.17
CA ARG A 7 49.85 8.93 40.10
C ARG A 7 49.90 10.04 39.05
N ARG A 8 48.75 10.55 38.61
CA ARG A 8 48.66 11.66 37.65
C ARG A 8 49.33 12.92 38.19
N HIS A 9 49.16 13.24 39.48
CA HIS A 9 49.82 14.40 40.10
C HIS A 9 51.35 14.28 40.05
N ILE A 10 51.91 13.12 40.42
CA ILE A 10 53.35 12.87 40.38
C ILE A 10 53.89 12.98 38.95
N LEU A 11 53.17 12.43 37.97
CA LEU A 11 53.58 12.49 36.56
C LEU A 11 53.57 13.92 36.03
N VAL A 12 52.55 14.72 36.36
CA VAL A 12 52.47 16.14 35.95
C VAL A 12 53.58 16.95 36.62
N GLN A 13 53.85 16.76 37.91
CA GLN A 13 54.96 17.42 38.60
C GLN A 13 56.30 17.07 37.96
N SER A 14 56.53 15.78 37.68
CA SER A 14 57.73 15.33 36.96
C SER A 14 57.86 15.97 35.58
N LEU A 15 56.76 16.11 34.83
CA LEU A 15 56.76 16.76 33.52
C LEU A 15 57.11 18.25 33.58
N ILE A 16 56.58 18.98 34.57
CA ILE A 16 56.90 20.40 34.76
C ILE A 16 58.40 20.56 35.05
N VAL A 17 58.96 19.71 35.91
CA VAL A 17 60.41 19.72 36.21
C VAL A 17 61.24 19.39 34.97
N MET A 18 60.84 18.39 34.18
CA MET A 18 61.55 18.04 32.94
C MET A 18 61.49 19.18 31.91
N ASP A 19 60.35 19.86 31.78
CA ASP A 19 60.22 20.99 30.85
C ASP A 19 61.01 22.22 31.33
N PHE A 20 61.12 22.43 32.64
CA PHE A 20 62.04 23.40 33.24
C PHE A 20 63.51 23.08 32.92
N LEU A 21 63.95 21.83 33.09
CA LEU A 21 65.32 21.42 32.73
C LEU A 21 65.61 21.63 31.23
N LEU A 22 64.64 21.33 30.36
CA LEU A 22 64.76 21.57 28.92
C LEU A 22 64.82 23.06 28.57
N SER A 23 64.24 23.94 29.38
CA SER A 23 64.34 25.40 29.21
C SER A 23 65.77 25.93 29.45
N LEU A 24 66.60 25.20 30.20
CA LEU A 24 68.01 25.54 30.48
C LEU A 24 68.98 25.08 29.38
N SER A 25 68.47 24.41 28.33
CA SER A 25 69.28 23.98 27.20
C SER A 25 69.85 25.17 26.40
N SER A 26 71.06 25.01 25.87
CA SER A 26 71.77 26.03 25.07
C SER A 26 70.92 26.58 23.92
N LYS A 27 70.28 25.69 23.15
CA LYS A 27 69.40 26.03 22.01
C LYS A 27 68.19 26.90 22.37
N VAL A 28 67.59 26.66 23.54
CA VAL A 28 66.41 27.42 23.98
C VAL A 28 66.82 28.78 24.53
N LYS A 29 67.97 28.84 25.22
CA LYS A 29 68.55 30.10 25.71
C LYS A 29 68.94 31.05 24.59
N GLU A 30 69.54 30.57 23.51
CA GLU A 30 69.83 31.40 22.33
C GLU A 30 68.57 32.05 21.76
N LYS A 31 67.45 31.32 21.72
CA LYS A 31 66.16 31.86 21.26
C LYS A 31 65.56 32.89 22.22
N LEU A 32 65.80 32.74 23.52
CA LEU A 32 65.23 33.63 24.54
C LEU A 32 66.09 34.87 24.78
N ALA A 33 67.39 34.82 24.50
CA ALA A 33 68.34 35.91 24.70
C ALA A 33 68.03 37.18 23.87
N GLY A 34 67.29 37.06 22.75
CA GLY A 34 66.95 38.18 21.88
C GLY A 34 65.92 39.18 22.45
N ASN A 35 65.06 38.76 23.39
CA ASN A 35 63.91 39.54 23.87
C ASN A 35 63.84 39.70 25.40
N ALA A 36 64.86 39.24 26.11
CA ALA A 36 64.84 39.09 27.56
C ALA A 36 65.20 40.38 28.32
N GLN A 37 64.24 40.97 29.03
CA GLN A 37 64.49 42.11 29.93
C GLN A 37 64.68 41.65 31.39
N ASN A 38 63.99 40.59 31.82
CA ASN A 38 64.06 40.11 33.21
C ASN A 38 65.01 38.91 33.38
N LYS A 39 66.18 39.17 33.99
CA LYS A 39 67.27 38.18 34.18
C LYS A 39 67.00 37.14 35.27
N SER A 40 66.02 37.37 36.16
CA SER A 40 65.70 36.49 37.30
C SER A 40 65.00 35.18 36.88
N VAL A 41 64.31 35.19 35.74
CA VAL A 41 63.50 34.06 35.24
C VAL A 41 64.30 33.16 34.29
N ILE A 42 65.43 33.64 33.77
CA ILE A 42 66.18 33.00 32.66
C ILE A 42 67.37 32.19 33.16
N TYR A 43 67.68 32.26 34.48
CA TYR A 43 68.74 31.50 35.14
C TYR A 43 70.05 31.50 34.32
N VAL A 44 70.53 32.70 33.98
CA VAL A 44 71.57 32.95 32.97
C VAL A 44 72.85 32.14 33.24
N GLY A 45 73.21 31.89 34.50
CA GLY A 45 74.44 31.21 34.89
C GLY A 45 74.44 29.67 34.86
N GLN A 46 73.32 29.00 34.57
CA GLN A 46 73.27 27.53 34.56
C GLN A 46 72.88 26.98 33.19
N VAL A 47 73.83 26.34 32.49
CA VAL A 47 73.58 25.68 31.20
C VAL A 47 73.64 24.17 31.41
N LEU A 48 72.63 23.47 30.87
CA LEU A 48 72.53 22.02 30.94
C LEU A 48 73.46 21.36 29.90
N SER A 49 74.08 20.23 30.25
CA SER A 49 74.95 19.49 29.32
C SER A 49 74.14 18.81 28.20
N ASP A 50 74.77 18.55 27.05
CA ASP A 50 74.11 17.87 25.93
C ASP A 50 73.66 16.44 26.25
N GLU A 51 74.31 15.78 27.21
CA GLU A 51 73.90 14.44 27.69
C GLU A 51 72.63 14.51 28.55
N ASP A 52 72.58 15.49 29.46
CA ASP A 52 71.42 15.70 30.33
C ASP A 52 70.20 16.19 29.54
N THR A 53 70.39 16.94 28.44
CA THR A 53 69.28 17.33 27.55
C THR A 53 68.68 16.12 26.82
N LYS A 54 69.52 15.17 26.38
CA LYS A 54 69.05 13.90 25.79
C LYS A 54 68.31 13.06 26.83
N TRP A 55 68.83 12.98 28.05
CA TRP A 55 68.16 12.29 29.14
C TRP A 55 66.80 12.91 29.48
N ALA A 56 66.71 14.24 29.59
CA ALA A 56 65.45 14.93 29.90
C ALA A 56 64.41 14.80 28.79
N THR A 57 64.83 14.86 27.51
CA THR A 57 63.93 14.64 26.37
C THR A 57 63.41 13.20 26.31
N GLU A 58 64.29 12.21 26.53
CA GLU A 58 63.90 10.80 26.56
C GLU A 58 62.97 10.50 27.74
N THR A 59 63.28 11.03 28.92
CA THR A 59 62.45 10.84 30.11
C THR A 59 61.07 11.45 29.92
N LYS A 60 60.98 12.65 29.32
CA LYS A 60 59.72 13.28 28.95
C LYS A 60 58.93 12.42 27.97
N ARG A 61 59.57 11.84 26.95
CA ARG A 61 58.95 10.94 25.97
C ARG A 61 58.38 9.70 26.65
N VAL A 62 59.16 9.04 27.51
CA VAL A 62 58.73 7.87 28.27
C VAL A 62 57.52 8.18 29.15
N ILE A 63 57.51 9.33 29.84
CA ILE A 63 56.39 9.74 30.69
C ILE A 63 55.10 9.93 29.85
N VAL A 64 55.18 10.65 28.73
CA VAL A 64 54.01 10.93 27.88
C VAL A 64 53.49 9.66 27.19
N GLU A 65 54.36 8.89 26.55
CA GLU A 65 53.96 7.75 25.73
C GLU A 65 53.58 6.53 26.56
N LYS A 66 54.33 6.21 27.61
CA LYS A 66 54.15 4.97 28.37
C LYS A 66 53.19 5.11 29.55
N TYR A 67 53.14 6.29 30.19
CA TYR A 67 52.41 6.48 31.44
C TYR A 67 51.17 7.37 31.32
N LEU A 68 51.21 8.51 30.61
CA LEU A 68 50.03 9.38 30.49
C LEU A 68 49.01 8.87 29.47
N LYS A 69 49.46 8.32 28.34
CA LYS A 69 48.55 7.78 27.30
C LYS A 69 47.94 6.43 27.66
N HIS A 70 48.35 5.82 28.78
CA HIS A 70 47.82 4.53 29.22
C HIS A 70 46.40 4.67 29.80
N GLY A 71 45.45 3.90 29.29
CA GLY A 71 44.04 3.88 29.74
C GLY A 71 43.07 4.62 28.81
N THR A 72 41.77 4.44 29.01
CA THR A 72 40.71 5.00 28.14
C THR A 72 40.69 6.53 28.11
N ASP A 73 40.91 7.17 29.27
CA ASP A 73 40.97 8.64 29.40
C ASP A 73 42.38 9.23 29.24
N GLY A 74 43.39 8.39 28.99
CA GLY A 74 44.80 8.79 28.92
C GLY A 74 45.11 9.82 27.83
N PRO A 75 44.66 9.61 26.57
CA PRO A 75 44.90 10.57 25.49
C PRO A 75 44.28 11.95 25.72
N TYR A 76 43.10 12.00 26.34
CA TYR A 76 42.45 13.26 26.70
C TYR A 76 43.26 13.99 27.79
N PHE A 77 43.66 13.27 28.85
CA PHE A 77 44.48 13.84 29.91
C PHE A 77 45.85 14.32 29.40
N SER A 78 46.50 13.59 28.49
CA SER A 78 47.75 14.02 27.84
C SER A 78 47.56 15.36 27.11
N ARG A 79 46.46 15.51 26.35
CA ARG A 79 46.15 16.77 25.66
C ARG A 79 45.96 17.92 26.65
N VAL A 80 45.24 17.70 27.75
CA VAL A 80 45.07 18.71 28.80
C VAL A 80 46.42 19.12 29.39
N VAL A 81 47.27 18.15 29.76
CA VAL A 81 48.60 18.44 30.31
C VAL A 81 49.48 19.17 29.29
N GLU A 82 49.45 18.79 28.01
CA GLU A 82 50.17 19.49 26.95
C GLU A 82 49.71 20.94 26.79
N THR A 83 48.41 21.22 26.87
CA THR A 83 47.90 22.60 26.84
C THR A 83 48.34 23.42 28.05
N VAL A 84 48.42 22.80 29.24
CA VAL A 84 48.92 23.45 30.46
C VAL A 84 50.41 23.78 30.32
N LEU A 85 51.24 22.83 29.87
CA LEU A 85 52.67 23.04 29.65
C LEU A 85 52.93 24.09 28.56
N ALA A 86 52.14 24.11 27.48
CA ALA A 86 52.24 25.14 26.46
C ALA A 86 51.89 26.54 27.01
N ARG A 87 50.85 26.62 27.85
CA ARG A 87 50.48 27.88 28.53
C ARG A 87 51.56 28.33 29.51
N ASP A 88 52.20 27.42 30.22
CA ASP A 88 53.30 27.74 31.15
C ASP A 88 54.50 28.35 30.42
N LYS A 89 54.88 27.81 29.25
CA LYS A 89 55.91 28.42 28.38
C LYS A 89 55.57 29.86 27.98
N ASN A 90 54.30 30.12 27.65
CA ASN A 90 53.85 31.47 27.31
C ASN A 90 53.95 32.42 28.51
N TRP A 91 53.64 31.94 29.73
CA TRP A 91 53.81 32.73 30.96
C TRP A 91 55.28 32.99 31.29
N ILE A 92 56.15 32.02 31.12
CA ILE A 92 57.60 32.19 31.29
C ILE A 92 58.11 33.26 30.31
N ARG A 93 57.68 33.19 29.05
CA ARG A 93 58.00 34.21 28.04
C ARG A 93 57.47 35.59 28.42
N TRP A 94 56.20 35.70 28.82
CA TRP A 94 55.60 36.96 29.25
C TRP A 94 56.35 37.58 30.45
N LYS A 95 56.75 36.75 31.43
CA LYS A 95 57.59 37.19 32.56
C LYS A 95 59.01 37.60 32.13
N SER A 96 59.57 36.93 31.12
CA SER A 96 60.90 37.26 30.57
C SER A 96 60.91 38.63 29.86
N GLU A 97 59.78 39.02 29.27
CA GLU A 97 59.52 40.30 28.60
C GLU A 97 59.11 41.40 29.60
N ASN A 98 59.29 41.18 30.92
CA ASN A 98 58.93 42.10 32.01
C ASN A 98 57.42 42.38 32.14
N CYS A 99 56.60 41.34 31.93
CA CYS A 99 55.17 41.37 32.22
C CYS A 99 54.43 42.52 31.48
N PRO A 100 54.43 42.56 30.14
CA PRO A 100 53.70 43.58 29.40
C PRO A 100 52.21 43.55 29.76
N SER A 101 51.54 44.71 29.75
CA SER A 101 50.13 44.78 30.13
C SER A 101 49.28 43.80 29.33
N ILE A 102 48.38 43.09 30.02
CA ILE A 102 47.43 42.14 29.41
C ILE A 102 46.20 42.88 28.88
N GLU A 103 46.08 44.18 29.22
CA GLU A 103 44.97 45.02 28.76
C GLU A 103 45.10 45.27 27.26
N LEU A 104 44.13 44.76 26.50
CA LEU A 104 43.97 45.11 25.11
C LEU A 104 43.34 46.51 25.04
N PRO A 105 43.86 47.43 24.21
CA PRO A 105 43.21 48.71 24.00
C PRO A 105 41.80 48.50 23.42
N PRO A 106 40.85 49.39 23.73
CA PRO A 106 39.51 49.31 23.16
C PRO A 106 39.58 49.41 21.64
N VAL A 107 38.82 48.55 20.96
CA VAL A 107 38.71 48.55 19.50
C VAL A 107 38.01 49.84 19.05
N SER A 108 38.54 50.51 18.01
CA SER A 108 37.94 51.73 17.51
C SER A 108 36.57 51.45 16.85
N PRO A 109 35.61 52.39 16.89
CA PRO A 109 34.31 52.20 16.27
C PRO A 109 34.39 51.87 14.76
N GLU A 110 35.37 52.45 14.07
CA GLU A 110 35.58 52.25 12.62
C GLU A 110 35.97 50.81 12.30
N THR A 111 36.96 50.27 13.03
CA THR A 111 37.42 48.89 12.86
C THR A 111 36.33 47.89 13.23
N PHE A 112 35.50 48.20 14.23
CA PHE A 112 34.34 47.39 14.57
C PHE A 112 33.30 47.35 13.43
N LEU A 113 32.99 48.49 12.82
CA LEU A 113 32.04 48.55 11.72
C LEU A 113 32.56 47.84 10.47
N GLU A 114 33.85 47.96 10.17
CA GLU A 114 34.50 47.22 9.08
C GLU A 114 34.47 45.72 9.33
N ALA A 115 34.85 45.27 10.53
CA ALA A 115 34.78 43.86 10.92
C ALA A 115 33.35 43.32 10.89
N LYS A 116 32.36 44.13 11.30
CA LYS A 116 30.94 43.79 11.23
C LYS A 116 30.49 43.62 9.78
N LYS A 117 30.84 44.55 8.90
CA LYS A 117 30.53 44.46 7.45
C LYS A 117 31.23 43.26 6.80
N GLY A 118 32.49 43.00 7.14
CA GLY A 118 33.24 41.82 6.67
C GLY A 118 32.62 40.51 7.12
N SER A 119 32.19 40.44 8.39
CA SER A 119 31.50 39.27 8.95
C SER A 119 30.13 39.07 8.29
N GLN A 120 29.36 40.15 8.10
CA GLN A 120 28.08 40.09 7.40
C GLN A 120 28.24 39.57 5.98
N ARG A 121 29.21 40.09 5.21
CA ARG A 121 29.51 39.61 3.85
C ARG A 121 29.94 38.14 3.81
N THR A 122 30.66 37.68 4.83
CA THR A 122 31.11 36.29 4.93
C THR A 122 29.94 35.36 5.31
N ALA A 123 29.03 35.84 6.15
CA ALA A 123 27.85 35.09 6.58
C ALA A 123 26.77 35.00 5.49
N THR A 124 26.54 36.06 4.72
CA THR A 124 25.44 36.12 3.72
C THR A 124 25.74 35.42 2.40
N LYS A 125 27.01 35.17 2.06
CA LYS A 125 27.41 34.59 0.77
C LYS A 125 27.29 33.07 0.65
N LYS A 126 26.54 32.39 1.51
CA LYS A 126 26.21 30.97 1.28
C LYS A 126 24.96 30.87 0.43
N ARG A 127 25.13 30.86 -0.91
CA ARG A 127 24.10 30.33 -1.80
C ARG A 127 23.70 28.95 -1.27
N LEU A 128 22.44 28.81 -0.87
CA LEU A 128 21.92 27.51 -0.51
C LEU A 128 22.08 26.60 -1.73
N ARG A 129 22.69 25.43 -1.53
CA ARG A 129 22.67 24.41 -2.57
C ARG A 129 21.23 23.97 -2.73
N SER A 130 20.76 23.83 -3.97
CA SER A 130 19.44 23.27 -4.27
C SER A 130 19.28 21.87 -3.69
N ILE A 131 20.39 21.13 -3.57
CA ILE A 131 20.42 19.77 -3.03
C ILE A 131 21.43 19.71 -1.86
N PRO A 132 21.05 19.15 -0.70
CA PRO A 132 21.97 18.96 0.41
C PRO A 132 23.10 17.99 0.05
N MET A 133 24.27 18.15 0.69
CA MET A 133 25.40 17.26 0.43
C MET A 133 25.08 15.86 0.91
N GLY A 134 25.26 14.87 0.04
CA GLY A 134 25.04 13.46 0.37
C GLY A 134 23.60 12.97 0.15
N SER A 135 22.68 13.82 -0.30
CA SER A 135 21.38 13.37 -0.78
C SER A 135 21.40 13.10 -2.28
N LEU A 136 20.62 12.12 -2.72
CA LEU A 136 20.34 11.90 -4.13
C LEU A 136 19.52 13.07 -4.70
N PRO A 137 19.80 13.53 -5.92
CA PRO A 137 18.94 14.50 -6.60
C PRO A 137 17.60 13.83 -6.92
N LEU A 138 16.52 14.28 -6.28
CA LEU A 138 15.16 13.80 -6.56
C LEU A 138 14.47 14.54 -7.73
N GLY A 139 15.22 15.35 -8.49
CA GLY A 139 14.68 16.06 -9.67
C GLY A 139 14.16 15.14 -10.77
N PHE A 140 14.45 13.84 -10.73
CA PHE A 140 13.82 12.87 -11.63
C PHE A 140 12.35 12.57 -11.29
N LEU A 141 11.93 12.81 -10.04
CA LEU A 141 10.53 12.71 -9.60
C LEU A 141 9.75 13.97 -9.93
N GLU A 142 10.45 15.07 -10.19
CA GLU A 142 9.85 16.31 -10.65
C GLU A 142 9.44 16.13 -12.10
N GLU A 143 8.26 15.54 -12.32
CA GLU A 143 7.62 15.43 -13.64
C GLU A 143 7.20 16.82 -14.11
N GLY A 144 8.17 17.63 -14.54
CA GLY A 144 7.96 19.03 -14.93
C GLY A 144 7.14 19.24 -16.20
N ASN A 145 6.40 18.24 -16.68
CA ASN A 145 5.63 18.35 -17.91
C ASN A 145 4.48 17.33 -17.96
N GLU A 146 3.43 17.60 -17.16
CA GLU A 146 2.23 16.76 -16.99
C GLU A 146 1.59 16.35 -18.33
N GLU A 147 1.61 17.23 -19.33
CA GLU A 147 1.11 16.94 -20.67
C GLU A 147 1.90 15.82 -21.36
N THR A 148 3.23 15.83 -21.23
CA THR A 148 4.08 14.75 -21.78
C THR A 148 3.92 13.46 -20.98
N ALA A 149 3.64 13.53 -19.68
CA ALA A 149 3.36 12.35 -18.85
C ALA A 149 2.05 11.67 -19.30
N MET A 150 1.00 12.46 -19.53
CA MET A 150 -0.28 11.97 -20.05
C MET A 150 -0.17 11.43 -21.47
N GLN A 151 0.62 12.07 -22.35
CA GLN A 151 0.88 11.55 -23.70
C GLN A 151 1.66 10.23 -23.66
N LYS A 152 2.65 10.10 -22.77
CA LYS A 152 3.38 8.83 -22.56
C LYS A 152 2.48 7.71 -22.03
N LEU A 153 1.49 8.04 -21.19
CA LEU A 153 0.50 7.09 -20.68
C LEU A 153 -0.45 6.61 -21.79
N LYS A 154 -0.76 7.48 -22.76
CA LYS A 154 -1.60 7.19 -23.93
C LYS A 154 -0.88 6.42 -25.05
N ALA A 155 0.40 6.11 -24.90
CA ALA A 155 1.14 5.35 -25.92
C ALA A 155 0.49 3.98 -26.15
N GLU A 156 0.28 3.61 -27.43
CA GLU A 156 -0.42 2.37 -27.80
C GLU A 156 0.23 1.14 -27.19
N GLU A 157 1.56 1.13 -27.14
CA GLU A 157 2.38 0.07 -26.57
C GLU A 157 2.07 -0.27 -25.10
N ARG A 158 1.45 0.65 -24.33
CA ARG A 158 1.08 0.39 -22.92
C ARG A 158 -0.23 -0.36 -22.77
N TYR A 159 -1.16 -0.20 -23.70
CA TYR A 159 -2.49 -0.82 -23.61
C TYR A 159 -2.73 -1.90 -24.66
N SER A 160 -2.00 -1.87 -25.78
CA SER A 160 -2.05 -2.94 -26.78
C SER A 160 -1.30 -4.17 -26.26
N LEU A 161 -1.96 -5.32 -26.24
CA LEU A 161 -1.30 -6.59 -25.97
C LEU A 161 -0.41 -6.94 -27.18
N PRO A 162 0.84 -7.40 -26.96
CA PRO A 162 1.66 -7.91 -28.06
C PRO A 162 1.00 -9.13 -28.71
N GLU A 163 1.13 -9.27 -30.02
CA GLU A 163 0.62 -10.43 -30.75
C GLU A 163 1.31 -11.73 -30.32
N LEU A 164 0.54 -12.82 -30.34
CA LEU A 164 1.01 -14.14 -29.94
C LEU A 164 2.16 -14.63 -30.84
N GLU A 165 2.07 -14.39 -32.16
CA GLU A 165 3.13 -14.76 -33.11
C GLU A 165 4.48 -14.10 -32.81
N GLY A 166 4.44 -12.88 -32.23
CA GLY A 166 5.63 -12.16 -31.81
C GLY A 166 6.43 -12.89 -30.72
N PHE A 167 5.78 -13.74 -29.93
CA PHE A 167 6.46 -14.59 -28.94
C PHE A 167 7.04 -15.86 -29.55
N LYS A 168 6.41 -16.45 -30.57
CA LYS A 168 6.89 -17.68 -31.25
C LYS A 168 8.34 -17.52 -31.72
N ARG A 169 8.63 -16.43 -32.45
CA ARG A 169 10.00 -16.14 -32.93
C ARG A 169 10.99 -15.94 -31.78
N LYS A 170 10.59 -15.18 -30.75
CA LYS A 170 11.45 -14.88 -29.60
C LYS A 170 11.73 -16.08 -28.71
N ILE A 171 10.84 -17.07 -28.69
CA ILE A 171 11.03 -18.34 -27.99
C ILE A 171 11.97 -19.23 -28.80
N ALA A 172 11.79 -19.30 -30.13
CA ALA A 172 12.70 -20.04 -31.01
C ALA A 172 14.14 -19.50 -30.96
N ASP A 173 14.31 -18.17 -30.86
CA ASP A 173 15.63 -17.54 -30.68
C ASP A 173 16.27 -17.96 -29.34
N ASP A 174 15.50 -17.97 -28.25
CA ASP A 174 16.00 -18.42 -26.94
C ASP A 174 16.29 -19.93 -26.93
N ASP A 175 15.49 -20.74 -27.61
CA ASP A 175 15.73 -22.17 -27.80
C ASP A 175 17.03 -22.43 -28.55
N PHE A 176 17.31 -21.65 -29.60
CA PHE A 176 18.59 -21.70 -30.30
C PHE A 176 19.77 -21.32 -29.39
N GLU A 177 19.63 -20.29 -28.55
CA GLU A 177 20.66 -19.91 -27.58
C GLU A 177 20.88 -20.98 -26.47
N ILE A 178 19.83 -21.72 -26.12
CA ILE A 178 19.89 -22.83 -25.16
C ILE A 178 20.61 -24.04 -25.77
N GLU A 179 20.37 -24.33 -27.06
CA GLU A 179 20.99 -25.42 -27.81
C GLU A 179 22.46 -25.13 -28.18
N MET A 180 22.77 -23.89 -28.52
CA MET A 180 24.13 -23.43 -28.88
C MET A 180 24.65 -22.33 -27.94
N PRO A 181 24.88 -22.63 -26.65
CA PRO A 181 25.29 -21.62 -25.68
C PRO A 181 26.75 -21.23 -25.87
N THR A 182 27.02 -19.93 -26.01
CA THR A 182 28.40 -19.41 -25.99
C THR A 182 29.04 -19.46 -24.60
N ASN A 183 28.23 -19.38 -23.53
CA ASN A 183 28.66 -19.39 -22.14
C ASN A 183 27.54 -19.93 -21.24
N ASN A 184 27.89 -20.41 -20.04
CA ASN A 184 26.91 -20.88 -19.05
C ASN A 184 26.00 -19.74 -18.55
N GLN A 185 26.51 -18.51 -18.47
CA GLN A 185 25.70 -17.35 -18.10
C GLN A 185 24.67 -16.99 -19.17
N THR A 186 25.03 -17.07 -20.45
CA THR A 186 24.08 -16.80 -21.55
C THR A 186 23.02 -17.88 -21.62
N LYS A 187 23.40 -19.15 -21.37
CA LYS A 187 22.44 -20.25 -21.27
C LYS A 187 21.42 -20.03 -20.15
N ALA A 188 21.86 -19.62 -18.96
CA ALA A 188 20.95 -19.35 -17.84
C ALA A 188 19.99 -18.19 -18.16
N ALA A 189 20.50 -17.11 -18.74
CA ALA A 189 19.69 -15.97 -19.16
C ALA A 189 18.65 -16.36 -20.24
N ALA A 190 19.05 -17.20 -21.20
CA ALA A 190 18.14 -17.70 -22.25
C ALA A 190 17.04 -18.60 -21.67
N VAL A 191 17.34 -19.46 -20.69
CA VAL A 191 16.32 -20.29 -20.00
C VAL A 191 15.31 -19.41 -19.24
N GLU A 192 15.79 -18.40 -18.50
CA GLU A 192 14.91 -17.47 -17.78
C GLU A 192 14.05 -16.63 -18.73
N SER A 193 14.64 -16.18 -19.84
CA SER A 193 13.96 -15.45 -20.90
C SER A 193 12.90 -16.31 -21.59
N LYS A 194 13.23 -17.57 -21.94
CA LYS A 194 12.28 -18.55 -22.51
C LYS A 194 11.09 -18.71 -21.59
N ALA A 195 11.33 -19.04 -20.30
CA ALA A 195 10.26 -19.20 -19.33
C ALA A 195 9.37 -17.93 -19.24
N SER A 196 9.97 -16.74 -19.10
CA SER A 196 9.23 -15.48 -19.03
C SER A 196 8.36 -15.21 -20.28
N LYS A 197 8.90 -15.46 -21.48
CA LYS A 197 8.20 -15.30 -22.75
C LYS A 197 7.09 -16.34 -22.92
N SER A 198 7.35 -17.61 -22.59
CA SER A 198 6.35 -18.68 -22.59
C SER A 198 5.19 -18.36 -21.65
N TRP A 199 5.45 -17.89 -20.43
CA TRP A 199 4.42 -17.48 -19.48
C TRP A 199 3.63 -16.24 -19.91
N ARG A 200 4.24 -15.33 -20.68
CA ARG A 200 3.52 -14.19 -21.28
C ARG A 200 2.64 -14.65 -22.45
N ALA A 201 3.16 -15.52 -23.30
CA ALA A 201 2.41 -16.11 -24.42
C ALA A 201 1.19 -16.90 -23.91
N LEU A 202 1.36 -17.76 -22.90
CA LEU A 202 0.27 -18.49 -22.26
C LEU A 202 -0.78 -17.56 -21.64
N ARG A 203 -0.37 -16.47 -20.96
CA ARG A 203 -1.32 -15.50 -20.40
C ARG A 203 -2.13 -14.72 -21.45
N ILE A 204 -1.56 -14.53 -22.64
CA ILE A 204 -2.28 -13.92 -23.76
C ILE A 204 -3.21 -14.95 -24.39
N ALA A 205 -2.70 -16.16 -24.63
CA ALA A 205 -3.45 -17.28 -25.20
C ALA A 205 -4.62 -17.72 -24.32
N SER A 206 -4.53 -17.61 -22.99
CA SER A 206 -5.62 -17.99 -22.07
C SER A 206 -6.89 -17.15 -22.26
N LYS A 207 -6.80 -15.96 -22.88
CA LYS A 207 -7.98 -15.13 -23.17
C LYS A 207 -8.73 -15.56 -24.43
N THR A 208 -8.02 -16.13 -25.41
CA THR A 208 -8.56 -16.35 -26.77
C THR A 208 -8.56 -17.82 -27.20
N ARG A 209 -7.67 -18.64 -26.64
CA ARG A 209 -7.35 -20.01 -27.08
C ARG A 209 -7.23 -20.97 -25.88
N LEU A 210 -8.18 -20.89 -24.94
CA LEU A 210 -8.16 -21.71 -23.72
C LEU A 210 -8.30 -23.21 -24.03
N THR A 211 -9.04 -23.57 -25.08
CA THR A 211 -9.25 -24.96 -25.52
C THR A 211 -7.97 -25.68 -25.94
N LEU A 212 -6.95 -24.93 -26.39
CA LEU A 212 -5.66 -25.51 -26.80
C LEU A 212 -4.75 -25.85 -25.61
N PHE A 213 -5.12 -25.46 -24.38
CA PHE A 213 -4.30 -25.74 -23.19
C PHE A 213 -4.34 -27.21 -22.80
N ASP A 214 -5.41 -27.93 -23.13
CA ASP A 214 -5.52 -29.36 -22.87
C ASP A 214 -4.53 -30.19 -23.71
N ASN A 215 -4.04 -29.61 -24.82
CA ASN A 215 -3.02 -30.22 -25.67
C ASN A 215 -1.58 -29.96 -25.19
N ILE A 216 -1.39 -29.24 -24.08
CA ILE A 216 -0.07 -28.90 -23.53
C ILE A 216 0.24 -29.83 -22.36
N ASP A 217 0.83 -30.99 -22.66
CA ASP A 217 1.30 -31.94 -21.65
C ASP A 217 2.67 -31.56 -21.06
N ASP A 218 3.53 -30.94 -21.88
CA ASP A 218 4.91 -30.56 -21.52
C ASP A 218 5.03 -29.04 -21.31
N PRO A 219 5.51 -28.56 -20.15
CA PRO A 219 5.67 -27.12 -19.88
C PRO A 219 6.73 -26.45 -20.77
N ASP A 220 7.61 -27.25 -21.39
CA ASP A 220 8.69 -26.78 -22.28
C ASP A 220 8.28 -26.71 -23.76
N LYS A 221 7.13 -27.29 -24.14
CA LYS A 221 6.63 -27.33 -25.52
C LYS A 221 5.25 -26.68 -25.60
N ILE A 222 5.27 -25.40 -25.98
CA ILE A 222 4.05 -24.57 -26.11
C ILE A 222 3.70 -24.32 -27.58
N ASP A 223 4.12 -25.18 -28.51
CA ASP A 223 3.86 -24.96 -29.94
C ASP A 223 2.35 -24.99 -30.28
N ALA A 224 1.58 -25.78 -29.53
CA ALA A 224 0.14 -25.94 -29.70
C ALA A 224 -0.65 -24.62 -29.59
N ILE A 225 -0.19 -23.64 -28.80
CA ILE A 225 -0.88 -22.35 -28.69
C ILE A 225 -0.67 -21.45 -29.90
N PHE A 226 0.35 -21.71 -30.72
CA PHE A 226 0.71 -20.91 -31.89
C PHE A 226 0.16 -21.44 -33.21
N GLU A 227 -0.50 -22.60 -33.21
CA GLU A 227 -1.20 -23.11 -34.38
C GLU A 227 -2.51 -22.33 -34.58
N GLU A 228 -2.82 -21.97 -35.83
CA GLU A 228 -4.17 -21.51 -36.16
C GLU A 228 -5.10 -22.72 -36.03
N PRO A 229 -6.29 -22.57 -35.44
CA PRO A 229 -7.25 -23.66 -35.43
C PRO A 229 -7.53 -24.03 -36.88
N VAL A 230 -7.09 -25.22 -37.27
CA VAL A 230 -7.68 -25.90 -38.43
C VAL A 230 -9.13 -26.06 -38.05
N ASP A 231 -10.05 -25.53 -38.87
CA ASP A 231 -11.48 -25.81 -38.76
C ASP A 231 -11.67 -27.32 -38.91
N ALA A 232 -11.53 -28.00 -37.77
CA ALA A 232 -11.74 -29.41 -37.55
C ALA A 232 -12.79 -29.47 -36.44
N ASP A 233 -14.02 -29.14 -36.84
CA ASP A 233 -15.29 -29.64 -36.37
C ASP A 233 -15.35 -30.25 -34.95
N GLU A 234 -16.18 -29.63 -34.11
CA GLU A 234 -17.34 -30.27 -33.46
C GLU A 234 -17.15 -31.57 -32.64
N ALA A 235 -15.93 -31.97 -32.28
CA ALA A 235 -15.71 -33.15 -31.46
C ALA A 235 -14.96 -32.80 -30.17
N ASP A 236 -15.69 -32.88 -29.05
CA ASP A 236 -15.18 -33.17 -27.71
C ASP A 236 -14.73 -32.01 -26.80
N ILE A 237 -15.38 -30.84 -26.87
CA ILE A 237 -15.57 -30.00 -25.68
C ILE A 237 -17.03 -29.58 -25.65
N ALA A 238 -17.74 -29.96 -24.58
CA ALA A 238 -19.11 -29.55 -24.30
C ALA A 238 -19.22 -28.02 -24.38
N ALA A 239 -19.75 -27.56 -25.50
CA ALA A 239 -20.22 -26.20 -25.68
C ALA A 239 -21.35 -25.98 -24.66
N GLU A 240 -21.09 -25.23 -23.59
CA GLU A 240 -22.17 -24.43 -23.03
C GLU A 240 -22.51 -23.38 -24.09
N GLU A 241 -23.62 -23.63 -24.77
CA GLU A 241 -24.26 -22.76 -25.74
C GLU A 241 -24.26 -21.32 -25.25
N ALA A 242 -23.78 -20.40 -26.09
CA ALA A 242 -24.14 -19.00 -25.94
C ALA A 242 -25.68 -18.92 -25.94
N PRO A 243 -26.31 -18.29 -24.94
CA PRO A 243 -27.76 -18.39 -24.79
C PRO A 243 -28.43 -17.82 -26.03
N ASN A 244 -29.35 -18.62 -26.60
CA ASN A 244 -30.26 -18.18 -27.63
C ASN A 244 -31.02 -16.96 -27.09
N SER A 245 -30.90 -15.80 -27.73
CA SER A 245 -31.44 -14.53 -27.20
C SER A 245 -32.97 -14.55 -27.00
N ASP A 246 -33.67 -15.50 -27.63
CA ASP A 246 -35.12 -15.69 -27.54
C ASP A 246 -35.58 -16.46 -26.28
N GLU A 247 -34.68 -17.12 -25.54
CA GLU A 247 -35.02 -17.93 -24.35
C GLU A 247 -34.68 -17.25 -23.01
N MET A 248 -34.32 -15.96 -23.03
CA MET A 248 -33.97 -15.21 -21.82
C MET A 248 -35.20 -14.48 -21.24
N PRO A 249 -35.48 -14.57 -19.92
CA PRO A 249 -36.54 -13.77 -19.32
C PRO A 249 -36.31 -12.27 -19.47
N ALA A 250 -37.39 -11.52 -19.67
CA ALA A 250 -37.36 -10.07 -19.78
C ALA A 250 -36.84 -9.40 -18.50
N ASP A 251 -37.18 -9.95 -17.34
CA ASP A 251 -36.62 -9.53 -16.05
C ASP A 251 -35.34 -10.33 -15.73
N LYS A 252 -34.20 -9.63 -15.70
CA LYS A 252 -32.88 -10.19 -15.39
C LYS A 252 -32.45 -10.01 -13.93
N ARG A 253 -33.31 -9.48 -13.05
CA ARG A 253 -32.99 -9.36 -11.62
C ARG A 253 -32.69 -10.74 -11.02
N PRO A 254 -31.76 -10.84 -10.05
CA PRO A 254 -31.47 -12.10 -9.36
C PRO A 254 -32.72 -12.74 -8.78
N ILE A 255 -32.79 -14.07 -8.82
CA ILE A 255 -33.89 -14.84 -8.23
C ILE A 255 -33.39 -15.49 -6.94
N ILE A 256 -34.07 -15.19 -5.84
CA ILE A 256 -33.77 -15.73 -4.52
C ILE A 256 -34.90 -16.67 -4.14
N ILE A 257 -34.60 -17.97 -4.03
CA ILE A 257 -35.56 -18.97 -3.55
C ILE A 257 -35.30 -19.23 -2.07
N SER A 258 -36.32 -19.07 -1.24
CA SER A 258 -36.28 -19.42 0.17
C SER A 258 -37.20 -20.57 0.50
N GLY A 259 -36.90 -21.27 1.58
CA GLY A 259 -37.74 -22.34 2.09
C GLY A 259 -36.98 -23.32 2.98
N PRO A 260 -37.70 -24.17 3.71
CA PRO A 260 -37.07 -25.15 4.59
C PRO A 260 -36.27 -26.19 3.79
N PRO A 261 -35.12 -26.67 4.31
CA PRO A 261 -34.37 -27.74 3.67
C PRO A 261 -35.26 -28.98 3.47
N GLY A 262 -35.46 -29.41 2.22
CA GLY A 262 -36.40 -30.49 1.88
C GLY A 262 -37.70 -30.03 1.20
N ALA A 263 -37.90 -28.71 1.03
CA ALA A 263 -39.01 -28.15 0.25
C ALA A 263 -38.96 -28.47 -1.25
N GLY A 264 -37.81 -28.94 -1.78
CA GLY A 264 -37.65 -29.31 -3.19
C GLY A 264 -36.87 -28.31 -4.05
N MET A 265 -36.21 -27.32 -3.44
CA MET A 265 -35.43 -26.28 -4.15
C MET A 265 -34.37 -26.87 -5.09
N ALA A 266 -33.63 -27.89 -4.66
CA ALA A 266 -32.63 -28.56 -5.49
C ALA A 266 -33.23 -29.21 -6.75
N SER A 267 -34.43 -29.78 -6.64
CA SER A 267 -35.15 -30.37 -7.77
C SER A 267 -35.65 -29.30 -8.75
N ILE A 268 -36.09 -28.14 -8.25
CA ILE A 268 -36.45 -26.99 -9.09
C ILE A 268 -35.22 -26.46 -9.84
N PHE A 269 -34.06 -26.33 -9.17
CA PHE A 269 -32.81 -25.92 -9.83
C PHE A 269 -32.37 -26.91 -10.90
N GLY A 270 -32.49 -28.21 -10.65
CA GLY A 270 -32.19 -29.25 -11.64
C GLY A 270 -33.09 -29.14 -12.88
N LEU A 271 -34.41 -29.04 -12.67
CA LEU A 271 -35.36 -28.87 -13.77
C LEU A 271 -35.16 -27.57 -14.55
N LEU A 272 -34.77 -26.49 -13.86
CA LEU A 272 -34.50 -25.21 -14.52
C LEU A 272 -33.25 -25.27 -15.39
N ALA A 273 -32.19 -25.91 -14.89
CA ALA A 273 -30.97 -26.12 -15.66
C ALA A 273 -31.18 -27.08 -16.85
N GLU A 274 -32.06 -28.08 -16.71
CA GLU A 274 -32.41 -29.02 -17.78
C GLU A 274 -33.26 -28.36 -18.88
N LYS A 275 -34.25 -27.55 -18.50
CA LYS A 275 -35.19 -26.94 -19.44
C LYS A 275 -34.73 -25.64 -20.08
N HIS A 276 -33.87 -24.89 -19.38
CA HIS A 276 -33.35 -23.58 -19.83
C HIS A 276 -31.83 -23.56 -19.73
N PRO A 277 -31.13 -24.39 -20.54
CA PRO A 277 -29.67 -24.41 -20.54
C PRO A 277 -29.12 -23.03 -20.91
N GLY A 278 -28.10 -22.57 -20.19
CA GLY A 278 -27.43 -21.30 -20.48
C GLY A 278 -28.12 -20.02 -19.98
N SER A 279 -29.43 -20.04 -19.68
CA SER A 279 -30.17 -18.84 -19.21
C SER A 279 -29.92 -18.48 -17.74
N PHE A 280 -29.75 -19.48 -16.88
CA PHE A 280 -29.63 -19.29 -15.44
C PHE A 280 -28.30 -19.83 -14.90
N THR A 281 -27.79 -19.23 -13.84
CA THR A 281 -26.59 -19.74 -13.16
C THR A 281 -26.71 -19.62 -11.66
N ARG A 282 -26.40 -20.71 -10.97
CA ARG A 282 -26.38 -20.74 -9.51
C ARG A 282 -25.18 -19.95 -9.00
N VAL A 283 -25.42 -19.02 -8.08
CA VAL A 283 -24.34 -18.26 -7.45
C VAL A 283 -23.68 -19.12 -6.35
N PRO A 284 -22.37 -19.40 -6.44
CA PRO A 284 -21.64 -20.10 -5.38
C PRO A 284 -21.46 -19.20 -4.15
N GLN A 285 -21.78 -19.73 -2.97
CA GLN A 285 -21.59 -19.03 -1.69
C GLN A 285 -20.14 -19.13 -1.22
N HIS A 286 -19.70 -18.20 -0.37
CA HIS A 286 -18.45 -18.27 0.37
C HIS A 286 -18.63 -19.13 1.63
N THR A 287 -17.62 -19.90 2.00
CA THR A 287 -17.63 -20.65 3.26
C THR A 287 -16.25 -20.74 3.89
N THR A 288 -16.21 -20.74 5.22
CA THR A 288 -14.99 -20.97 6.02
C THR A 288 -14.65 -22.46 6.21
N ARG A 289 -15.54 -23.36 5.78
CA ARG A 289 -15.29 -24.80 5.78
C ARG A 289 -14.25 -25.17 4.72
N LYS A 290 -13.46 -26.21 4.98
CA LYS A 290 -12.61 -26.82 3.95
C LYS A 290 -13.45 -27.58 2.91
N ALA A 291 -13.01 -27.57 1.65
CA ALA A 291 -13.59 -28.40 0.60
C ALA A 291 -13.62 -29.88 1.00
N ARG A 292 -14.76 -30.54 0.78
CA ARG A 292 -14.89 -32.00 0.88
C ARG A 292 -14.36 -32.66 -0.40
N GLU A 293 -14.11 -33.95 -0.32
CA GLU A 293 -13.70 -34.75 -1.49
C GLU A 293 -14.76 -34.63 -2.60
N GLY A 294 -14.33 -34.19 -3.78
CA GLY A 294 -15.20 -33.92 -4.94
C GLY A 294 -15.75 -32.49 -5.03
N GLU A 295 -15.61 -31.63 -4.02
CA GLU A 295 -16.01 -30.23 -4.11
C GLU A 295 -14.93 -29.37 -4.79
N VAL A 296 -15.32 -28.65 -5.83
CA VAL A 296 -14.45 -27.73 -6.58
C VAL A 296 -14.72 -26.28 -6.19
N GLY A 297 -13.65 -25.56 -5.83
CA GLY A 297 -13.70 -24.14 -5.48
C GLY A 297 -14.14 -23.27 -6.66
N GLY A 298 -15.07 -22.35 -6.43
CA GLY A 298 -15.65 -21.49 -7.47
C GLY A 298 -16.81 -22.10 -8.25
N GLN A 299 -17.02 -23.42 -8.15
CA GLN A 299 -18.21 -24.09 -8.70
C GLN A 299 -19.23 -24.44 -7.61
N HIS A 300 -18.76 -25.03 -6.51
CA HIS A 300 -19.63 -25.44 -5.41
C HIS A 300 -19.71 -24.36 -4.33
N PHE A 301 -18.56 -23.90 -3.86
CA PHE A 301 -18.40 -22.81 -2.91
C PHE A 301 -17.09 -22.05 -3.19
N HIS A 302 -17.02 -20.80 -2.74
CA HIS A 302 -15.77 -20.08 -2.55
C HIS A 302 -15.22 -20.42 -1.16
N PHE A 303 -14.28 -21.36 -1.12
CA PHE A 303 -13.61 -21.75 0.12
C PHE A 303 -12.61 -20.67 0.52
N VAL A 304 -12.88 -19.97 1.61
CA VAL A 304 -12.05 -18.89 2.16
C VAL A 304 -11.64 -19.23 3.59
N ASP A 305 -10.56 -18.63 4.07
CA ASP A 305 -10.23 -18.74 5.50
C ASP A 305 -11.09 -17.78 6.34
N ALA A 306 -11.11 -18.01 7.65
CA ALA A 306 -11.90 -17.19 8.59
C ALA A 306 -11.46 -15.72 8.59
N GLN A 307 -10.19 -15.42 8.32
CA GLN A 307 -9.70 -14.05 8.30
C GLN A 307 -10.27 -13.29 7.08
N ALA A 308 -10.19 -13.89 5.89
CA ALA A 308 -10.75 -13.37 4.66
C ALA A 308 -12.27 -13.22 4.75
N PHE A 309 -12.97 -14.19 5.37
CA PHE A 309 -14.41 -14.08 5.58
C PHE A 309 -14.78 -12.91 6.48
N ASN A 310 -14.07 -12.73 7.60
CA ASN A 310 -14.28 -11.59 8.49
C ASN A 310 -14.02 -10.25 7.77
N MET A 311 -12.99 -10.16 6.93
CA MET A 311 -12.74 -8.96 6.13
C MET A 311 -13.87 -8.66 5.13
N MET A 312 -14.45 -9.69 4.51
CA MET A 312 -15.61 -9.50 3.62
C MET A 312 -16.85 -9.05 4.38
N ARG A 313 -17.08 -9.59 5.58
CA ARG A 313 -18.18 -9.17 6.45
C ARG A 313 -18.02 -7.74 6.93
N ASP A 314 -16.84 -7.37 7.42
CA ASP A 314 -16.57 -6.03 7.99
C ASP A 314 -16.48 -4.94 6.89
N GLY A 315 -16.29 -5.35 5.63
CA GLY A 315 -16.22 -4.45 4.47
C GLY A 315 -17.51 -4.32 3.67
N ASP A 316 -18.66 -4.74 4.21
CA ASP A 316 -19.98 -4.72 3.54
C ASP A 316 -20.00 -5.39 2.15
N ALA A 317 -19.14 -6.40 1.94
CA ALA A 317 -19.00 -7.09 0.66
C ALA A 317 -20.01 -8.25 0.49
N LEU A 318 -20.66 -8.66 1.57
CA LEU A 318 -21.64 -9.74 1.62
C LEU A 318 -23.08 -9.19 1.56
N LEU A 319 -23.94 -9.84 0.77
CA LEU A 319 -25.38 -9.61 0.71
C LEU A 319 -26.10 -10.28 1.88
N GLU A 320 -25.63 -11.47 2.26
CA GLU A 320 -26.08 -12.20 3.43
C GLU A 320 -24.91 -12.96 4.02
N PHE A 321 -25.00 -13.21 5.32
CA PHE A 321 -24.17 -14.19 5.99
C PHE A 321 -24.95 -14.92 7.09
N THR A 322 -24.58 -16.17 7.30
CA THR A 322 -25.11 -17.02 8.38
C THR A 322 -24.01 -17.91 8.94
N THR A 323 -24.08 -18.16 10.25
CA THR A 323 -23.12 -19.03 10.95
C THR A 323 -23.85 -20.28 11.43
N VAL A 324 -23.41 -21.44 10.95
CA VAL A 324 -23.98 -22.75 11.32
C VAL A 324 -22.92 -23.56 12.06
N GLY A 325 -23.01 -23.55 13.40
CA GLY A 325 -21.96 -24.11 14.25
C GLY A 325 -20.73 -23.21 14.23
N ASP A 326 -19.56 -23.76 13.90
CA ASP A 326 -18.29 -23.01 13.76
C ASP A 326 -17.95 -22.70 12.28
N VAL A 327 -18.94 -22.79 11.39
CA VAL A 327 -18.76 -22.56 9.95
C VAL A 327 -19.62 -21.38 9.53
N ASP A 328 -19.00 -20.44 8.84
CA ASP A 328 -19.65 -19.30 8.23
C ASP A 328 -19.96 -19.58 6.76
N TYR A 329 -21.10 -19.08 6.32
CA TYR A 329 -21.55 -19.06 4.94
C TYR A 329 -21.99 -17.64 4.60
N GLY A 330 -21.79 -17.22 3.35
CA GLY A 330 -22.32 -15.95 2.89
C GLY A 330 -22.24 -15.76 1.39
N THR A 331 -23.10 -14.91 0.84
CA THR A 331 -23.12 -14.60 -0.59
C THR A 331 -22.51 -13.23 -0.81
N SER A 332 -21.39 -13.14 -1.54
CA SER A 332 -20.80 -11.84 -1.86
C SER A 332 -21.53 -11.14 -3.00
N ARG A 333 -21.63 -9.81 -2.96
CA ARG A 333 -22.18 -9.01 -4.06
C ARG A 333 -21.44 -9.27 -5.38
N LYS A 334 -20.12 -9.36 -5.32
CA LYS A 334 -19.24 -9.64 -6.47
C LYS A 334 -19.57 -10.96 -7.16
N ALA A 335 -19.91 -12.01 -6.41
CA ALA A 335 -20.29 -13.30 -6.98
C ALA A 335 -21.59 -13.20 -7.79
N VAL A 336 -22.55 -12.38 -7.33
CA VAL A 336 -23.78 -12.11 -8.08
C VAL A 336 -23.47 -11.27 -9.34
N GLU A 337 -22.68 -10.21 -9.19
CA GLU A 337 -22.27 -9.34 -10.31
C GLU A 337 -21.56 -10.12 -11.42
N THR A 338 -20.69 -11.07 -11.06
CA THR A 338 -19.98 -11.92 -12.03
C THR A 338 -20.95 -12.72 -12.92
N VAL A 339 -22.06 -13.21 -12.35
CA VAL A 339 -23.07 -13.94 -13.13
C VAL A 339 -23.86 -12.99 -14.03
N VAL A 340 -24.19 -11.79 -13.54
CA VAL A 340 -24.88 -10.76 -14.33
C VAL A 340 -24.00 -10.29 -15.50
N GLU A 341 -22.71 -10.04 -15.27
CA GLU A 341 -21.73 -9.68 -16.31
C GLU A 341 -21.55 -10.79 -17.35
N GLY A 342 -21.71 -12.05 -16.95
CA GLY A 342 -21.75 -13.21 -17.83
C GLY A 342 -23.03 -13.29 -18.69
N GLY A 343 -23.96 -12.34 -18.55
CA GLY A 343 -25.20 -12.28 -19.33
C GLY A 343 -26.29 -13.26 -18.88
N LYS A 344 -26.05 -14.02 -17.81
CA LYS A 344 -26.97 -15.03 -17.26
C LYS A 344 -27.75 -14.48 -16.07
N VAL A 345 -28.90 -15.05 -15.75
CA VAL A 345 -29.69 -14.64 -14.57
C VAL A 345 -29.17 -15.36 -13.32
N PRO A 346 -28.75 -14.62 -12.26
CA PRO A 346 -28.28 -15.23 -11.03
C PRO A 346 -29.42 -15.87 -10.25
N ILE A 347 -29.22 -17.12 -9.83
CA ILE A 347 -30.14 -17.84 -8.96
C ILE A 347 -29.42 -18.27 -7.69
N MET A 348 -30.08 -18.05 -6.55
CA MET A 348 -29.55 -18.42 -5.25
C MET A 348 -30.63 -18.95 -4.33
N HIS A 349 -30.22 -19.77 -3.37
CA HIS A 349 -31.08 -20.21 -2.27
C HIS A 349 -30.59 -19.58 -0.97
N MET A 350 -31.53 -19.10 -0.15
CA MET A 350 -31.27 -18.44 1.13
C MET A 350 -32.31 -18.88 2.15
N ASP A 351 -31.93 -18.96 3.42
CA ASP A 351 -32.92 -19.12 4.49
C ASP A 351 -33.71 -17.81 4.71
N SER A 352 -34.78 -17.87 5.51
CA SER A 352 -35.64 -16.71 5.75
C SER A 352 -34.90 -15.55 6.44
N GLU A 353 -33.92 -15.84 7.29
CA GLU A 353 -33.12 -14.83 7.97
C GLU A 353 -32.18 -14.12 6.99
N ALA A 354 -31.52 -14.86 6.09
CA ALA A 354 -30.70 -14.31 5.03
C ALA A 354 -31.53 -13.50 4.02
N VAL A 355 -32.75 -13.94 3.68
CA VAL A 355 -33.65 -13.16 2.83
C VAL A 355 -33.97 -11.81 3.46
N GLN A 356 -34.26 -11.77 4.77
CA GLN A 356 -34.50 -10.51 5.47
C GLN A 356 -33.27 -9.59 5.40
N GLN A 357 -32.06 -10.11 5.58
CA GLN A 357 -30.83 -9.31 5.42
C GLN A 357 -30.74 -8.68 4.03
N VAL A 358 -31.05 -9.44 2.98
CA VAL A 358 -31.02 -8.96 1.59
C VAL A 358 -32.10 -7.90 1.33
N GLN A 359 -33.29 -8.07 1.91
CA GLN A 359 -34.39 -7.10 1.83
C GLN A 359 -34.07 -5.80 2.57
N ASP A 360 -33.50 -5.90 3.78
CA ASP A 360 -33.10 -4.74 4.60
C ASP A 360 -32.00 -3.92 3.90
N LEU A 361 -31.14 -4.57 3.10
CA LEU A 361 -30.16 -3.92 2.23
C LEU A 361 -30.76 -3.24 0.99
N GLY A 362 -32.06 -3.41 0.73
CA GLY A 362 -32.75 -2.86 -0.45
C GLY A 362 -32.26 -3.46 -1.76
N PHE A 363 -31.77 -4.71 -1.75
CA PHE A 363 -31.25 -5.35 -2.96
C PHE A 363 -32.40 -5.74 -3.91
N ALA A 364 -32.34 -5.24 -5.14
CA ALA A 364 -33.37 -5.48 -6.14
C ALA A 364 -33.29 -6.93 -6.70
N ALA A 365 -33.97 -7.85 -6.03
CA ALA A 365 -34.12 -9.25 -6.43
C ALA A 365 -35.60 -9.64 -6.53
N ARG A 366 -35.86 -10.81 -7.12
CA ARG A 366 -37.15 -11.49 -7.13
C ARG A 366 -37.15 -12.54 -6.02
N PHE A 367 -38.03 -12.39 -5.04
CA PHE A 367 -38.09 -13.25 -3.86
C PHE A 367 -39.20 -14.29 -4.02
N VAL A 368 -38.82 -15.57 -4.01
CA VAL A 368 -39.75 -16.70 -4.14
C VAL A 368 -39.67 -17.61 -2.92
N LEU A 369 -40.81 -17.84 -2.25
CA LEU A 369 -40.91 -18.76 -1.13
C LEU A 369 -41.45 -20.11 -1.58
N LEU A 370 -40.71 -21.19 -1.32
CA LEU A 370 -41.10 -22.56 -1.62
C LEU A 370 -41.39 -23.33 -0.33
N LEU A 371 -42.65 -23.71 -0.14
CA LEU A 371 -43.12 -24.44 1.03
C LEU A 371 -43.50 -25.88 0.65
N PRO A 372 -43.21 -26.88 1.49
CA PRO A 372 -43.86 -28.18 1.37
C PRO A 372 -45.33 -28.07 1.84
N PRO A 373 -46.22 -29.02 1.45
CA PRO A 373 -47.65 -28.94 1.75
C PRO A 373 -47.98 -29.09 3.24
N SER A 374 -47.16 -29.83 3.99
CA SER A 374 -47.29 -29.95 5.43
C SER A 374 -45.94 -30.24 6.09
N ASN A 375 -45.87 -30.00 7.40
CA ASN A 375 -44.69 -30.32 8.20
C ASN A 375 -44.43 -31.84 8.24
N GLU A 376 -45.48 -32.66 8.18
CA GLU A 376 -45.40 -34.13 8.12
C GLU A 376 -44.72 -34.59 6.82
N VAL A 377 -45.10 -34.00 5.69
CA VAL A 377 -44.50 -34.29 4.37
C VAL A 377 -43.03 -33.86 4.34
N LEU A 378 -42.69 -32.74 4.99
CA LEU A 378 -41.30 -32.31 5.15
C LEU A 378 -40.48 -33.32 5.94
N GLU A 379 -41.01 -33.81 7.08
CA GLU A 379 -40.36 -34.85 7.88
C GLU A 379 -40.13 -36.14 7.07
N GLU A 380 -41.12 -36.59 6.29
CA GLU A 380 -40.97 -37.74 5.42
C GLU A 380 -39.89 -37.55 4.35
N ARG A 381 -39.84 -36.39 3.69
CA ARG A 381 -38.82 -36.06 2.68
C ARG A 381 -37.42 -36.04 3.30
N LEU A 382 -37.28 -35.46 4.49
CA LEU A 382 -36.02 -35.42 5.22
C LEU A 382 -35.52 -36.81 5.64
N LYS A 383 -36.42 -37.68 6.10
CA LYS A 383 -36.11 -39.09 6.41
C LYS A 383 -35.68 -39.87 5.17
N LYS A 384 -36.38 -39.69 4.04
CA LYS A 384 -36.04 -40.33 2.75
C LYS A 384 -34.67 -39.89 2.21
N SER A 385 -34.25 -38.66 2.52
CA SER A 385 -32.94 -38.13 2.15
C SER A 385 -31.77 -38.71 2.97
N GLY A 386 -32.01 -39.62 3.92
CA GLY A 386 -30.97 -40.30 4.69
C GLY A 386 -30.31 -39.44 5.78
N LYS A 387 -30.91 -38.30 6.17
CA LYS A 387 -30.37 -37.44 7.24
C LYS A 387 -30.51 -38.11 8.62
N HIS A 388 -29.57 -37.83 9.53
CA HIS A 388 -29.63 -38.36 10.89
C HIS A 388 -30.86 -37.82 11.64
N ARG A 389 -31.40 -38.63 12.56
CA ARG A 389 -32.63 -38.31 13.29
C ARG A 389 -32.58 -36.98 14.04
N ASP A 390 -31.41 -36.64 14.58
CA ASP A 390 -31.22 -35.39 15.34
C ASP A 390 -31.17 -34.16 14.42
N ASP A 391 -30.62 -34.30 13.20
CA ASP A 391 -30.64 -33.25 12.17
C ASP A 391 -32.06 -33.00 11.67
N VAL A 392 -32.85 -34.06 11.46
CA VAL A 392 -34.27 -33.95 11.05
C VAL A 392 -35.04 -33.15 12.10
N ARG A 393 -34.86 -33.46 13.39
CA ARG A 393 -35.52 -32.73 14.48
C ARG A 393 -35.16 -31.24 14.49
N ASN A 394 -33.88 -30.92 14.32
CA ASN A 394 -33.40 -29.53 14.28
C ASN A 394 -33.95 -28.76 13.07
N ILE A 395 -33.97 -29.39 11.89
CA ILE A 395 -34.56 -28.79 10.69
C ILE A 395 -36.05 -28.52 10.90
N LEU A 396 -36.81 -29.49 11.45
CA LEU A 396 -38.24 -29.32 11.72
C LEU A 396 -38.52 -28.21 12.73
N SER A 397 -37.71 -28.08 13.79
CA SER A 397 -37.90 -26.99 14.77
C SER A 397 -37.62 -25.62 14.16
N LYS A 398 -36.57 -25.49 13.33
CA LYS A 398 -36.28 -24.26 12.59
C LYS A 398 -37.30 -23.96 11.50
N SER A 399 -37.97 -24.99 10.99
CA SER A 399 -38.97 -24.85 9.92
C SER A 399 -40.38 -24.58 10.46
N ALA A 400 -40.61 -24.66 11.77
CA ALA A 400 -41.91 -24.45 12.38
C ALA A 400 -42.57 -23.10 11.99
N PRO A 401 -41.83 -21.97 11.92
CA PRO A 401 -42.42 -20.70 11.51
C PRO A 401 -43.07 -20.73 10.12
N TYR A 402 -42.55 -21.50 9.16
CA TYR A 402 -43.12 -21.55 7.81
C TYR A 402 -44.56 -22.10 7.74
N PHE A 403 -44.98 -22.86 8.76
CA PHE A 403 -46.31 -23.47 8.83
C PHE A 403 -47.24 -22.78 9.83
N ASP A 404 -46.73 -21.78 10.55
CA ASP A 404 -47.52 -21.03 11.50
C ASP A 404 -48.33 -19.94 10.77
N THR A 405 -49.64 -19.95 10.96
CA THR A 405 -50.58 -19.00 10.35
C THR A 405 -50.42 -17.58 10.86
N GLU A 406 -49.83 -17.39 12.05
CA GLU A 406 -49.56 -16.09 12.65
C GLU A 406 -48.17 -15.53 12.28
N SER A 407 -47.38 -16.27 11.49
CA SER A 407 -46.03 -15.85 11.13
C SER A 407 -46.01 -14.87 9.95
N ASN A 408 -45.17 -13.84 10.08
CA ASN A 408 -44.91 -12.87 9.01
C ASN A 408 -43.90 -13.37 7.96
N VAL A 409 -43.55 -14.66 7.98
CA VAL A 409 -42.52 -15.24 7.09
C VAL A 409 -42.92 -15.14 5.61
N LYS A 410 -44.20 -14.94 5.32
CA LYS A 410 -44.70 -14.77 3.94
C LYS A 410 -44.64 -13.32 3.46
N GLU A 411 -44.43 -12.35 4.36
CA GLU A 411 -44.33 -10.95 3.99
C GLU A 411 -42.99 -10.69 3.26
N GLY A 412 -43.01 -9.87 2.21
CA GLY A 412 -41.81 -9.54 1.42
C GLY A 412 -41.44 -10.52 0.31
N PHE A 413 -42.18 -11.61 0.12
CA PHE A 413 -42.01 -12.50 -1.04
C PHE A 413 -42.94 -12.12 -2.18
N ASP A 414 -42.41 -12.08 -3.40
CA ASP A 414 -43.18 -11.77 -4.61
C ASP A 414 -44.06 -12.97 -5.05
N LEU A 415 -43.62 -14.19 -4.75
CA LEU A 415 -44.33 -15.43 -5.07
C LEU A 415 -44.20 -16.45 -3.94
N VAL A 416 -45.32 -17.05 -3.53
CA VAL A 416 -45.37 -18.15 -2.57
C VAL A 416 -45.90 -19.40 -3.27
N LEU A 417 -45.11 -20.47 -3.30
CA LEU A 417 -45.45 -21.74 -3.93
C LEU A 417 -45.51 -22.88 -2.89
N THR A 418 -46.52 -23.74 -3.02
CA THR A 418 -46.64 -24.97 -2.22
C THR A 418 -46.32 -26.18 -3.10
N ASN A 419 -45.23 -26.88 -2.78
CA ASN A 419 -44.71 -28.01 -3.55
C ASN A 419 -45.42 -29.33 -3.22
N GLU A 420 -46.65 -29.48 -3.71
CA GLU A 420 -47.37 -30.77 -3.72
C GLU A 420 -46.81 -31.72 -4.79
N ASP A 421 -46.77 -31.22 -6.03
CA ASP A 421 -46.23 -31.91 -7.20
C ASP A 421 -45.14 -31.05 -7.86
N LEU A 422 -44.02 -31.70 -8.23
CA LEU A 422 -42.83 -31.00 -8.70
C LEU A 422 -43.07 -30.32 -10.06
N GLU A 423 -43.82 -30.97 -10.96
CA GLU A 423 -43.98 -30.48 -12.33
C GLU A 423 -44.92 -29.27 -12.39
N SER A 424 -46.04 -29.31 -11.66
CA SER A 424 -46.97 -28.20 -11.53
C SER A 424 -46.35 -26.98 -10.82
N THR A 425 -45.57 -27.23 -9.76
CA THR A 425 -44.82 -26.19 -9.05
C THR A 425 -43.80 -25.54 -9.97
N PHE A 426 -43.07 -26.34 -10.76
CA PHE A 426 -42.10 -25.82 -11.72
C PHE A 426 -42.77 -24.97 -12.81
N LYS A 427 -43.91 -25.39 -13.38
CA LYS A 427 -44.63 -24.59 -14.39
C LYS A 427 -45.08 -23.24 -13.84
N SER A 428 -45.53 -23.19 -12.59
CA SER A 428 -45.92 -21.95 -11.92
C SER A 428 -44.71 -21.03 -11.69
N PHE A 429 -43.59 -21.61 -11.27
CA PHE A 429 -42.32 -20.89 -11.10
C PHE A 429 -41.77 -20.36 -12.43
N GLU A 430 -41.77 -21.18 -13.47
CA GLU A 430 -41.38 -20.82 -14.84
C GLU A 430 -42.24 -19.69 -15.39
N GLY A 431 -43.57 -19.78 -15.25
CA GLY A 431 -44.50 -18.71 -15.64
C GLY A 431 -44.18 -17.37 -14.96
N TYR A 432 -43.86 -17.39 -13.66
CA TYR A 432 -43.46 -16.18 -12.92
C TYR A 432 -42.11 -15.60 -13.38
N ILE A 433 -41.14 -16.44 -13.74
CA ILE A 433 -39.82 -15.97 -14.19
C ILE A 433 -39.90 -15.25 -15.54
N TYR A 434 -40.77 -15.74 -16.43
CA TYR A 434 -40.94 -15.23 -17.79
C TYR A 434 -42.08 -14.22 -17.95
N SER A 435 -42.92 -13.99 -16.93
CA SER A 435 -43.96 -12.96 -16.97
C SER A 435 -43.38 -11.54 -16.94
N THR A 436 -44.10 -10.59 -17.55
CA THR A 436 -43.68 -9.18 -17.63
C THR A 436 -44.27 -8.38 -16.46
N GLN A 437 -43.60 -7.30 -16.03
CA GLN A 437 -43.93 -6.55 -14.82
C GLN A 437 -45.38 -6.00 -14.71
N GLU A 438 -46.10 -5.85 -15.82
CA GLU A 438 -47.50 -5.42 -15.81
C GLU A 438 -48.47 -6.47 -15.23
N GLU A 439 -48.12 -7.76 -15.26
CA GLU A 439 -48.98 -8.86 -14.75
C GLU A 439 -48.79 -9.12 -13.25
N HIS A 440 -47.65 -8.73 -12.66
CA HIS A 440 -47.37 -8.95 -11.23
C HIS A 440 -48.22 -8.06 -10.31
N VAL A 441 -48.61 -6.86 -10.77
CA VAL A 441 -49.50 -5.96 -10.01
C VAL A 441 -50.95 -6.47 -10.03
N ALA A 442 -51.37 -7.20 -11.07
CA ALA A 442 -52.73 -7.70 -11.21
C ALA A 442 -53.04 -8.92 -10.32
N ASN A 443 -52.03 -9.75 -10.00
CA ASN A 443 -52.21 -10.94 -9.15
C ASN A 443 -51.98 -10.69 -7.64
N GLY A 444 -51.59 -9.47 -7.25
CA GLY A 444 -51.33 -9.08 -5.85
C GLY A 444 -52.48 -8.36 -5.13
N GLN A 445 -53.64 -8.14 -5.78
CA GLN A 445 -54.76 -7.42 -5.20
C GLN A 445 -56.05 -8.25 -5.21
N ALA A 446 -56.21 -9.10 -4.19
CA ALA A 446 -57.51 -9.62 -3.78
C ALA A 446 -57.55 -9.80 -2.25
N GLY A 447 -58.28 -8.91 -1.56
CA GLY A 447 -58.50 -8.90 -0.11
C GLY A 447 -58.23 -7.52 0.49
N ASP A 448 -59.07 -6.51 0.21
CA ASP A 448 -60.17 -6.05 1.10
C ASP A 448 -59.61 -5.25 2.30
N GLY A 449 -59.92 -3.98 2.55
CA GLY A 449 -60.80 -3.00 1.93
C GLY A 449 -60.90 -1.85 2.95
N ASP A 450 -60.70 -0.60 2.54
CA ASP A 450 -61.42 0.50 3.18
C ASP A 450 -61.58 1.70 2.25
N LYS A 451 -62.75 2.31 2.34
CA LYS A 451 -63.25 3.39 1.49
C LYS A 451 -62.62 4.74 1.86
N PRO A 452 -62.67 5.72 0.95
CA PRO A 452 -62.13 7.05 1.18
C PRO A 452 -63.08 7.87 2.05
N VAL A 453 -62.52 8.59 3.02
CA VAL A 453 -63.19 9.71 3.70
C VAL A 453 -62.46 10.98 3.29
N ALA A 454 -63.16 11.81 2.52
CA ALA A 454 -62.87 13.22 2.40
C ALA A 454 -63.46 13.93 3.64
N ASP A 455 -62.73 14.86 4.25
CA ASP A 455 -63.16 16.26 4.27
C ASP A 455 -62.12 17.22 4.90
N GLU A 456 -62.16 18.44 4.36
CA GLU A 456 -61.88 19.76 4.96
C GLU A 456 -60.52 20.02 5.65
N ALA A 457 -59.64 20.79 5.02
CA ALA A 457 -59.63 22.27 4.95
C ALA A 457 -59.25 22.97 6.26
N ALA A 458 -58.07 23.61 6.27
CA ALA A 458 -57.83 24.86 6.98
C ALA A 458 -56.68 25.62 6.32
N GLU A 459 -57.03 26.76 5.71
CA GLU A 459 -56.16 27.81 5.19
C GLU A 459 -55.50 28.65 6.30
N ALA A 460 -54.59 29.53 5.83
CA ALA A 460 -54.10 30.80 6.43
C ALA A 460 -52.98 30.66 7.47
N ASP A 461 -51.90 31.45 7.50
CA ASP A 461 -51.51 32.77 6.93
C ASP A 461 -49.97 32.76 6.81
N ALA A 462 -49.31 33.25 5.75
CA ALA A 462 -49.00 34.65 5.41
C ALA A 462 -47.98 35.38 6.34
N ASP A 463 -46.94 35.91 5.68
CA ASP A 463 -46.08 37.08 6.01
C ASP A 463 -44.93 37.01 7.06
N ALA A 464 -43.69 36.90 6.53
CA ALA A 464 -42.54 37.86 6.55
C ALA A 464 -42.25 38.78 7.79
N PRO A 465 -41.08 39.47 7.89
CA PRO A 465 -39.68 39.18 7.50
C PRO A 465 -38.63 39.52 8.63
N MET A 466 -37.32 39.30 8.33
CA MET A 466 -36.11 40.03 8.80
C MET A 466 -35.79 40.13 10.31
N THR A 467 -34.60 39.64 10.72
CA THR A 467 -33.56 40.46 11.41
C THR A 467 -32.22 39.70 11.52
N ASP A 468 -31.18 40.33 10.95
CA ASP A 468 -29.75 40.46 11.32
C ASP A 468 -29.06 39.56 12.39
N VAL A 469 -28.03 38.80 11.94
CA VAL A 469 -26.54 38.99 12.14
C VAL A 469 -26.05 39.23 13.60
N PRO A 470 -24.94 38.62 14.12
CA PRO A 470 -23.63 38.59 13.46
C PRO A 470 -22.76 37.32 13.52
N SER A 471 -22.01 37.17 12.43
CA SER A 471 -20.75 36.43 12.28
C SER A 471 -19.58 37.31 12.73
N ASP A 472 -18.69 36.77 13.57
CA ASP A 472 -17.47 37.44 14.03
C ASP A 472 -16.24 36.58 13.70
N VAL A 473 -15.45 37.00 12.72
CA VAL A 473 -14.10 36.49 12.41
C VAL A 473 -13.23 37.72 12.11
N PRO A 474 -12.10 37.94 12.80
CA PRO A 474 -11.26 39.11 12.55
C PRO A 474 -10.33 38.91 11.34
N GLN A 475 -10.34 39.91 10.45
CA GLN A 475 -9.35 40.16 9.41
C GLN A 475 -8.07 40.78 10.00
N ALA A 476 -6.92 40.45 9.41
CA ALA A 476 -5.67 41.20 9.57
C ALA A 476 -5.14 41.60 8.18
N GLU A 477 -4.60 42.82 8.15
CA GLU A 477 -4.36 43.71 7.01
C GLU A 477 -3.21 43.29 6.07
N GLU A 478 -3.39 43.56 4.77
CA GLU A 478 -2.30 43.72 3.78
C GLU A 478 -1.78 45.18 3.77
N PRO A 479 -0.48 45.41 3.48
CA PRO A 479 -0.03 46.71 2.99
C PRO A 479 0.32 46.69 1.49
N ALA A 480 -0.40 47.55 0.77
CA ALA A 480 0.02 48.47 -0.29
C ALA A 480 1.13 48.07 -1.29
N GLN A 481 0.69 48.05 -2.56
CA GLN A 481 1.48 48.10 -3.79
C GLN A 481 2.18 49.45 -3.94
N ASP A 482 3.48 49.44 -4.26
CA ASP A 482 4.22 50.58 -4.79
C ASP A 482 4.67 50.32 -6.23
N LYS A 483 4.58 51.41 -6.99
CA LYS A 483 4.56 51.50 -8.46
C LYS A 483 5.86 51.09 -9.14
N GLU A 484 5.73 50.27 -10.18
CA GLU A 484 6.74 50.12 -11.22
C GLU A 484 6.82 51.40 -12.06
N ALA A 485 8.04 51.93 -12.21
CA ALA A 485 8.36 52.99 -13.14
C ALA A 485 9.21 52.39 -14.26
N GLU A 486 8.66 52.42 -15.47
CA GLU A 486 9.39 52.26 -16.72
C GLU A 486 10.50 53.32 -16.83
N VAL A 487 11.71 52.88 -17.15
CA VAL A 487 12.75 53.75 -17.72
C VAL A 487 13.27 53.07 -18.98
N GLU A 488 12.80 53.58 -20.12
CA GLU A 488 13.47 53.46 -21.41
C GLU A 488 14.90 54.00 -21.30
N GLY A 489 15.87 53.20 -21.72
CA GLY A 489 17.29 53.57 -21.79
C GLY A 489 17.94 52.95 -23.01
N LYS A 490 17.93 53.72 -24.10
CA LYS A 490 18.52 53.49 -25.43
C LYS A 490 19.79 52.62 -25.46
N ALA A 491 19.78 51.73 -26.43
CA ALA A 491 20.96 51.20 -27.08
C ALA A 491 21.86 52.33 -27.59
N ASP A 492 23.15 52.23 -27.32
CA ASP A 492 24.18 52.85 -28.16
C ASP A 492 25.28 51.82 -28.42
N GLN A 493 25.52 51.60 -29.71
CA GLN A 493 26.59 50.79 -30.27
C GLN A 493 27.71 51.74 -30.66
N SER A 494 28.91 51.56 -30.12
CA SER A 494 30.15 51.94 -30.83
C SER A 494 31.37 51.39 -30.11
N GLU A 495 32.14 50.60 -30.86
CA GLU A 495 33.62 50.53 -30.90
C GLU A 495 34.36 50.21 -29.57
N GLU A 496 35.36 49.32 -29.51
CA GLU A 496 36.52 49.28 -30.38
C GLU A 496 37.25 47.93 -30.17
N VAL A 497 37.68 47.33 -31.27
CA VAL A 497 38.59 46.20 -31.33
C VAL A 497 40.00 46.67 -30.93
N LYS A 498 40.68 45.98 -30.01
CA LYS A 498 42.15 45.95 -29.90
C LYS A 498 42.65 44.70 -29.19
N GLU A 499 42.93 43.71 -30.03
CA GLU A 499 44.16 42.91 -30.10
C GLU A 499 45.30 43.36 -29.15
N ALA A 500 45.80 42.44 -28.31
CA ALA A 500 47.24 42.17 -28.15
C ALA A 500 47.49 41.05 -27.12
N ALA A 501 48.38 40.14 -27.50
CA ALA A 501 48.87 39.00 -26.77
C ALA A 501 49.67 39.36 -25.50
N SER A 502 49.62 38.49 -24.49
CA SER A 502 50.80 37.79 -23.95
C SER A 502 50.40 36.64 -23.02
#